data_AF-A0A940QYV7-F1
#
_entry.id   AF-A0A940QYV7-F1
#
_cell.length_a   1.000
_cell.length_b   1.000
_cell.length_c   1.000
_cell.angle_alpha   90.00
_cell.angle_beta   90.00
_cell.angle_gamma   90.00
#
_symmetry.space_group_name_H-M   'P 1'
#
loop_
_entity.id
_entity.type
_entity.pdbx_description
1 polymer ?
#
loop_
_entity_poly.entity_id
_entity_poly.type
_entity_poly.pdbx_seq_one_letter_code
_entity_poly.pdbx_strand_id
1 'polypeptide(L)'
;MDKELYCRDVGLDCEFLASGKTEEEALRKLGNHVLAIHGVKGFSKEFYNQAQSAIREGYCDYGDAEEPISGDCSACYESCSACDEECCF
;
A
#
# COMPACT_ATOMS: atom_id res chain seq x y z
N MET A 1 -5.96 -13.72 -5.62
CA MET A 1 -4.64 -13.20 -5.99
C MET A 1 -4.81 -11.72 -6.06
N ASP A 2 -3.99 -11.01 -5.29
CA ASP A 2 -4.03 -9.57 -5.22
C ASP A 2 -2.97 -9.00 -6.16
N LYS A 3 -3.13 -7.74 -6.50
CA LYS A 3 -2.22 -6.99 -7.33
C LYS A 3 -1.35 -6.13 -6.44
N GLU A 4 -0.04 -6.32 -6.53
CA GLU A 4 0.94 -5.65 -5.68
C GLU A 4 1.98 -4.92 -6.52
N LEU A 5 2.37 -3.71 -6.10
CA LEU A 5 3.48 -2.97 -6.68
C LEU A 5 4.19 -2.09 -5.65
N TYR A 6 5.52 -2.01 -5.73
CA TYR A 6 6.27 -1.11 -4.86
C TYR A 6 6.48 0.26 -5.52
N CYS A 7 6.53 1.29 -4.70
CA CYS A 7 6.88 2.64 -5.12
C CYS A 7 8.28 2.71 -5.78
N ARG A 8 9.23 1.88 -5.33
CA ARG A 8 10.53 1.73 -6.01
C ARG A 8 10.48 1.15 -7.42
N ASP A 9 9.46 0.37 -7.74
CA ASP A 9 9.33 -0.20 -9.08
C ASP A 9 8.97 0.89 -10.12
N VAL A 10 8.45 2.03 -9.67
CA VAL A 10 8.17 3.21 -10.51
C VAL A 10 9.29 4.26 -10.48
N GLY A 11 10.47 3.91 -9.94
CA GLY A 11 11.66 4.75 -9.97
C GLY A 11 11.80 5.76 -8.82
N LEU A 12 11.02 5.60 -7.75
CA LEU A 12 11.10 6.42 -6.54
C LEU A 12 11.84 5.66 -5.44
N ASP A 13 12.74 6.28 -4.69
CA ASP A 13 13.43 5.59 -3.59
C ASP A 13 12.51 5.46 -2.36
N CYS A 14 11.56 4.52 -2.43
CA CYS A 14 10.52 4.32 -1.42
C CYS A 14 10.06 2.85 -1.35
N GLU A 15 9.95 2.33 -0.13
CA GLU A 15 9.55 0.94 0.15
C GLU A 15 8.03 0.73 0.29
N PHE A 16 7.22 1.76 0.05
CA PHE A 16 5.77 1.64 0.12
C PHE A 16 5.25 0.58 -0.87
N LEU A 17 4.49 -0.38 -0.35
CA LEU A 17 3.82 -1.43 -1.10
C LEU A 17 2.35 -1.06 -1.28
N ALA A 18 1.93 -0.87 -2.53
CA ALA A 18 0.53 -0.73 -2.88
C ALA A 18 -0.04 -2.10 -3.24
N SER A 19 -1.10 -2.53 -2.56
CA SER A 19 -1.80 -3.79 -2.81
C SER A 19 -3.30 -3.57 -3.02
N GLY A 20 -3.95 -4.35 -3.87
CA GLY A 20 -5.40 -4.29 -4.07
C GLY A 20 -5.94 -5.51 -4.82
N LYS A 21 -7.25 -5.73 -4.79
CA LYS A 21 -7.86 -6.89 -5.47
C LYS A 21 -7.79 -6.76 -6.98
N THR A 22 -7.69 -5.53 -7.46
CA THR A 22 -7.56 -5.20 -8.88
C THR A 22 -6.37 -4.28 -9.12
N GLU A 23 -5.91 -4.25 -10.36
CA GLU A 23 -4.80 -3.37 -10.77
C GLU A 23 -5.16 -1.90 -10.54
N GLU A 24 -6.41 -1.52 -10.81
CA GLU A 24 -6.90 -0.16 -10.56
C GLU A 24 -6.79 0.24 -9.09
N GLU A 25 -7.10 -0.66 -8.16
CA GLU A 25 -6.99 -0.36 -6.74
C GLU A 25 -5.53 -0.18 -6.30
N ALA A 26 -4.65 -1.06 -6.76
CA ALA A 26 -3.22 -0.99 -6.48
C ALA A 26 -2.63 0.32 -7.05
N LEU A 27 -2.97 0.67 -8.29
CA LEU A 27 -2.54 1.90 -8.95
C LEU A 27 -3.09 3.16 -8.26
N ARG A 28 -4.36 3.14 -7.84
CA ARG A 28 -4.98 4.24 -7.09
C ARG A 28 -4.26 4.49 -5.76
N LYS A 29 -3.95 3.42 -5.01
CA LYS A 29 -3.20 3.52 -3.75
C LYS A 29 -1.80 4.06 -3.97
N LEU A 30 -1.09 3.56 -4.99
CA LEU A 30 0.23 4.08 -5.35
C LEU A 30 0.14 5.57 -5.72
N GLY A 31 -0.87 5.99 -6.50
CA GLY A 31 -0.99 7.38 -6.91
C GLY A 31 -1.28 8.36 -5.78
N ASN A 32 -2.12 7.97 -4.83
CA ASN A 32 -2.33 8.74 -3.61
C ASN A 32 -1.03 8.89 -2.81
N HIS A 33 -0.27 7.80 -2.66
CA HIS A 33 1.01 7.81 -1.97
C HIS A 33 2.04 8.71 -2.67
N VAL A 34 2.19 8.57 -3.98
CA VAL A 34 3.15 9.34 -4.78
C VAL A 34 2.86 10.83 -4.74
N LEU A 35 1.58 11.22 -4.78
CA LEU A 35 1.17 12.60 -4.62
C LEU A 35 1.43 13.12 -3.19
N ALA A 36 1.10 12.35 -2.17
CA ALA A 36 1.18 12.78 -0.77
C ALA A 36 2.61 12.82 -0.22
N ILE A 37 3.44 11.84 -0.58
CA ILE A 37 4.81 11.66 -0.04
C ILE A 37 5.87 12.29 -0.94
N HIS A 38 5.74 12.12 -2.26
CA HIS A 38 6.76 12.60 -3.20
C HIS A 38 6.37 13.92 -3.88
N GLY A 39 5.14 14.40 -3.71
CA GLY A 39 4.67 15.64 -4.32
C GLY A 39 4.63 15.58 -5.86
N VAL A 40 4.74 14.39 -6.45
CA VAL A 40 4.74 14.22 -7.91
C VAL A 40 3.30 14.39 -8.39
N LYS A 41 3.05 15.51 -9.06
CA LYS A 41 1.73 15.85 -9.59
C LYS A 41 1.50 15.18 -10.93
N GLY A 42 0.42 14.41 -11.00
CA GLY A 42 -0.11 13.84 -12.22
C GLY A 42 0.52 12.49 -12.54
N PHE A 43 -0.33 11.47 -12.65
CA PHE A 43 0.02 10.24 -13.35
C PHE A 43 0.20 10.57 -14.83
N SER A 44 1.43 10.81 -15.27
CA SER A 44 1.72 10.84 -16.70
C SER A 44 1.38 9.47 -17.28
N LYS A 45 1.06 9.42 -18.58
CA LYS A 45 0.78 8.15 -19.26
C LYS A 45 1.97 7.17 -19.14
N GLU A 46 3.18 7.69 -19.17
CA GLU A 46 4.42 6.92 -18.98
C GLU A 46 4.50 6.32 -17.58
N PHE A 47 4.19 7.12 -16.55
CA PHE A 47 4.15 6.64 -15.17
C PHE A 47 3.09 5.54 -14.98
N TYR A 48 1.90 5.72 -15.55
CA TYR A 48 0.84 4.71 -15.50
C TYR A 48 1.28 3.39 -16.15
N ASN A 49 1.88 3.45 -17.34
CA ASN A 49 2.36 2.26 -18.04
C ASN A 49 3.47 1.54 -17.27
N GLN A 50 4.40 2.29 -16.67
CA GLN A 50 5.47 1.74 -15.85
C GLN A 50 4.90 1.10 -14.58
N ALA A 51 3.99 1.78 -13.89
CA ALA A 51 3.32 1.27 -12.71
C ALA A 51 2.53 -0.01 -13.02
N GLN A 52 1.77 -0.02 -14.13
CA GLN A 52 1.02 -1.19 -14.57
C GLN A 52 1.92 -2.37 -14.91
N SER A 53 3.05 -2.12 -15.58
CA SER A 53 4.04 -3.17 -15.92
C SER A 53 4.77 -3.72 -14.70
N ALA A 54 4.81 -2.97 -13.60
CA ALA A 54 5.43 -3.36 -12.34
C ALA A 54 4.53 -4.19 -11.44
N ILE A 55 3.23 -4.32 -11.76
CA ILE A 55 2.28 -5.07 -10.95
C ILE A 55 2.66 -6.56 -10.96
N ARG A 56 2.68 -7.13 -9.77
CA ARG A 56 2.95 -8.55 -9.50
C ARG A 56 1.71 -9.18 -8.87
N GLU A 57 1.52 -10.47 -9.11
CA GLU A 57 0.55 -11.25 -8.34
C GLU A 57 1.09 -11.45 -6.92
N GLY A 58 0.35 -10.92 -5.96
CA GLY A 58 0.57 -11.10 -4.53
C GLY A 58 -0.51 -11.99 -3.91
N TYR A 59 -0.24 -12.40 -2.68
CA TYR A 59 -1.23 -13.03 -1.81
C TYR A 59 -1.26 -12.18 -0.55
N CYS A 60 -2.07 -11.12 -0.55
CA CYS A 60 -2.27 -10.39 0.68
C CYS A 60 -3.30 -11.18 1.49
N ASP A 61 -2.80 -11.94 2.48
CA ASP A 61 -3.63 -12.74 3.38
C ASP A 61 -4.47 -11.86 4.34
N TYR A 62 -4.28 -10.53 4.28
CA TYR A 62 -5.17 -9.56 4.91
C TYR A 62 -6.44 -9.39 4.05
N GLY A 63 -7.29 -10.43 4.10
CA GLY A 63 -8.60 -10.42 3.50
C GLY A 63 -9.42 -9.21 3.97
N ASP A 64 -10.09 -8.56 3.03
CA ASP A 64 -11.28 -7.73 3.24
C ASP A 64 -11.36 -6.93 4.56
N ALA A 65 -10.26 -6.28 4.93
CA ALA A 65 -10.31 -5.27 5.98
C ALA A 65 -10.89 -3.98 5.36
N GLU A 66 -12.22 -3.88 5.33
CA GLU A 66 -12.88 -2.58 5.54
C GLU A 66 -12.65 -2.13 6.99
N GLU A 67 -11.38 -2.07 7.43
CA GLU A 67 -11.04 -1.60 8.76
C GLU A 67 -10.57 -0.14 8.69
N PRO A 68 -11.19 0.73 9.51
CA PRO A 68 -10.90 2.15 9.51
C PRO A 68 -9.43 2.39 9.89
N ILE A 69 -8.76 3.18 9.06
CA ILE A 69 -7.68 4.12 9.41
C ILE A 69 -7.36 4.15 10.91
N SER A 70 -6.35 3.39 11.29
CA SER A 70 -5.35 3.70 12.32
C SER A 70 -5.89 4.35 13.60
N GLY A 71 -6.23 3.54 14.59
CA GLY A 71 -5.83 3.85 15.96
C GLY A 71 -4.30 3.81 16.02
N ASP A 72 -3.67 4.93 16.35
CA ASP A 72 -2.23 5.07 16.48
C ASP A 72 -1.66 4.00 17.43
N CYS A 73 -0.95 3.01 16.88
CA CYS A 73 -0.11 2.07 17.63
C CYS A 73 1.37 2.34 17.36
N SER A 74 1.76 3.61 17.36
CA SER A 74 3.15 4.04 17.18
C SER A 74 4.10 3.53 18.29
N ALA A 75 3.57 2.90 19.35
CA ALA A 75 4.34 2.47 20.51
C ALA A 75 4.78 1.00 20.52
N CYS A 76 4.39 0.15 19.55
CA CYS A 76 4.69 -1.28 19.61
C CYS A 76 5.94 -1.64 18.80
N TYR A 77 7.11 -1.25 19.33
CA TYR A 77 8.37 -1.91 18.97
C TYR A 77 8.40 -3.26 19.72
N GLU A 78 8.38 -4.35 18.96
CA GLU A 78 8.49 -5.77 19.35
C GLU A 78 7.18 -6.59 19.42
N SER A 79 6.98 -7.40 18.36
CA SER A 79 6.23 -8.67 18.27
C SER A 79 4.79 -8.72 18.82
N CYS A 80 3.82 -8.83 17.89
CA CYS A 80 2.37 -9.04 18.10
C CYS A 80 1.98 -10.37 18.78
N SER A 81 2.68 -10.80 19.82
CA SER A 81 2.37 -12.00 20.60
C SER A 81 1.80 -11.69 22.00
N ALA A 82 1.55 -10.41 22.32
CA ALA A 82 1.18 -9.98 23.68
C ALA A 82 0.09 -8.89 23.75
N CYS A 83 -0.83 -8.83 22.79
CA CYS A 83 -1.98 -7.94 22.88
C CYS A 83 -3.18 -8.69 23.47
N ASP A 84 -3.39 -8.53 24.78
CA ASP A 84 -4.63 -8.87 25.48
C ASP A 84 -5.82 -8.08 24.90
N GLU A 85 -7.00 -8.68 24.98
CA GLU A 85 -8.24 -8.37 24.24
C GLU A 85 -8.92 -7.01 24.57
N GLU A 86 -8.22 -6.05 25.19
CA GLU A 86 -8.81 -4.80 25.70
C GLU A 86 -8.42 -3.51 24.93
N CYS A 87 -7.80 -3.63 23.74
CA CYS A 87 -7.46 -2.46 22.92
C CYS A 87 -8.15 -2.40 21.55
N CYS A 88 -9.39 -2.90 21.45
CA CYS A 88 -10.28 -2.63 20.32
C CYS A 88 -11.62 -2.07 20.84
N PHE A 89 -11.75 -0.75 20.88
CA PHE A 89 -13.03 -0.03 20.97
C PHE A 89 -13.22 0.85 19.74
#